data_AF-A0A511YT35-F1
#
_entry.id   AF-A0A511YT35-F1
#
_cell.length_a   1.000
_cell.length_b   1.000
_cell.length_c   1.000
_cell.angle_alpha   90.00
_cell.angle_beta   90.00
_cell.angle_gamma   90.00
#
_symmetry.space_group_name_H-M   'P 1'
#
loop_
_entity.id
_entity.type
_entity.pdbx_description
1 polymer ?
#
loop_
_entity_poly.entity_id
_entity_poly.type
_entity_poly.pdbx_seq_one_letter_code
_entity_poly.pdbx_strand_id
1 'polypeptide(L)'
;MTEDVLYTTQWNDFTRRPVMRHRWLTEAEAQEAYHGEDGIEVVDAVSRDADGNPIPRWVIGGGASGRIRVRFFTPGGSNWRTTDYDVIDGRLWRWICWTYVYPDQDTRYDLTQATRVIREEFRPDRTGSVQFDERDGLLHKATITDAPVDGFWLDRPAFGDWTNLANPDYGVPTDADWPTPS
;
A
#
# COMPACT_ATOMS: atom_id res chain seq x y z
N MET A 1 -13.82 14.12 11.51
CA MET A 1 -12.47 14.32 12.08
C MET A 1 -11.56 14.46 10.89
N THR A 2 -10.89 15.60 10.72
CA THR A 2 -9.87 15.76 9.69
C THR A 2 -8.72 14.82 10.04
N GLU A 3 -8.42 13.86 9.16
CA GLU A 3 -7.25 12.99 9.31
C GLU A 3 -5.99 13.87 9.24
N ASP A 4 -5.10 13.76 10.23
CA ASP A 4 -3.80 14.47 10.20
C ASP A 4 -2.95 13.79 9.13
N VAL A 5 -2.76 14.45 7.99
CA VAL A 5 -2.01 13.94 6.84
C VAL A 5 -0.84 14.87 6.54
N LEU A 6 0.34 14.27 6.37
CA LEU A 6 1.55 14.99 5.98
C LEU A 6 1.97 14.62 4.57
N TYR A 7 2.66 15.53 3.90
CA TYR A 7 3.10 15.38 2.52
C TYR A 7 4.61 15.60 2.40
N THR A 8 5.29 14.76 1.64
CA THR A 8 6.72 14.92 1.28
C THR A 8 6.91 14.40 -0.14
N THR A 9 7.97 14.79 -0.84
CA THR A 9 8.33 14.17 -2.12
C THR A 9 9.09 12.86 -1.94
N GLN A 10 9.62 12.61 -0.74
CA GLN A 10 10.23 11.32 -0.40
C GLN A 10 10.23 11.09 1.11
N TRP A 11 9.74 9.93 1.52
CA TRP A 11 9.53 9.45 2.87
C TRP A 11 10.50 8.30 3.18
N ASN A 12 11.04 8.31 4.40
CA ASN A 12 11.89 7.27 4.93
C ASN A 12 11.17 6.50 6.03
N ASP A 13 10.78 5.25 5.74
CA ASP A 13 10.12 4.37 6.70
C ASP A 13 10.97 4.18 7.96
N PHE A 14 12.30 4.05 7.82
CA PHE A 14 13.22 3.79 8.92
C PHE A 14 13.24 4.94 9.93
N THR A 15 13.54 6.14 9.46
CA THR A 15 13.67 7.33 10.31
C THR A 15 12.35 8.02 10.60
N ARG A 16 11.25 7.60 9.95
CA ARG A 16 9.92 8.22 10.04
C ARG A 16 9.94 9.71 9.72
N ARG A 17 10.75 10.09 8.73
CA ARG A 17 10.98 11.48 8.32
C ARG A 17 11.15 11.56 6.80
N PRO A 18 11.04 12.76 6.21
CA PRO A 18 11.49 12.99 4.85
C PRO A 18 12.94 12.52 4.66
N VAL A 19 13.26 11.95 3.49
CA VAL A 19 14.65 11.60 3.13
C VAL A 19 15.51 12.86 3.13
N MET A 20 16.83 12.72 3.34
CA MET A 20 17.77 13.85 3.34
C MET A 20 17.54 14.78 2.13
N ARG A 21 17.41 16.09 2.39
CA ARG A 21 17.08 17.17 1.42
C ARG A 21 15.61 17.27 1.00
N HIS A 22 14.76 16.32 1.38
CA HIS A 22 13.32 16.44 1.31
C HIS A 22 12.79 17.07 2.59
N ARG A 23 11.58 17.63 2.52
CA ARG A 23 10.92 18.29 3.66
C ARG A 23 9.44 17.98 3.64
N TRP A 24 8.81 18.24 4.78
CA TRP A 24 7.36 18.35 4.81
C TRP A 24 6.91 19.52 3.93
N LEU A 25 5.96 19.23 3.06
CA LEU A 25 5.32 20.19 2.16
C LEU A 25 4.11 20.80 2.86
N THR A 26 3.80 22.03 2.47
CA THR A 26 2.47 22.59 2.71
C THR A 26 1.45 21.87 1.82
N GLU A 27 0.16 21.97 2.16
CA GLU A 27 -0.91 21.36 1.35
C GLU A 27 -0.92 21.89 -0.10
N ALA A 28 -0.66 23.19 -0.29
CA ALA A 28 -0.60 23.80 -1.62
C ALA A 28 0.57 23.25 -2.46
N GLU A 29 1.75 23.12 -1.85
CA GLU A 29 2.93 22.52 -2.52
C GLU A 29 2.68 21.04 -2.86
N ALA A 30 2.02 20.31 -1.96
CA ALA A 30 1.66 18.92 -2.19
C ALA A 30 0.61 18.77 -3.30
N GLN A 31 -0.37 19.67 -3.38
CA GLN A 31 -1.36 19.67 -4.44
C GLN A 31 -0.73 19.98 -5.80
N GLU A 32 0.20 20.95 -5.86
CA GLU A 32 0.95 21.24 -7.08
C GLU A 32 1.78 20.01 -7.52
N ALA A 33 2.52 19.40 -6.60
CA ALA A 33 3.31 18.21 -6.89
C ALA A 33 2.46 16.99 -7.28
N TYR A 34 1.24 16.85 -6.74
CA TYR A 34 0.29 15.79 -7.10
C TYR A 34 -0.12 15.83 -8.58
N HIS A 35 -0.20 17.05 -9.14
CA HIS A 35 -0.52 17.28 -10.54
C HIS A 35 0.74 17.39 -11.43
N GLY A 36 1.92 17.49 -10.83
CA GLY A 36 3.21 17.59 -11.51
C GLY A 36 3.92 16.25 -11.74
N GLU A 37 5.18 16.32 -12.16
CA GLU A 37 6.00 15.14 -12.49
C GLU A 37 6.71 14.52 -11.27
N ASP A 38 6.97 15.32 -10.23
CA ASP A 38 7.82 14.92 -9.10
C ASP A 38 7.19 13.84 -8.21
N GLY A 39 5.87 13.69 -8.27
CA GLY A 39 5.12 12.79 -7.40
C GLY A 39 5.11 13.25 -5.94
N ILE A 40 4.28 12.59 -5.12
CA ILE A 40 4.20 12.86 -3.69
C ILE A 40 4.12 11.56 -2.92
N GLU A 41 4.57 11.61 -1.67
CA GLU A 41 4.26 10.65 -0.64
C GLU A 41 3.36 11.29 0.42
N VAL A 42 2.22 10.65 0.64
CA VAL A 42 1.18 11.03 1.58
C VAL A 42 1.30 10.11 2.80
N VAL A 43 1.42 10.70 3.98
CA VAL A 43 1.70 9.98 5.23
C VAL A 43 0.56 10.23 6.21
N ASP A 44 -0.09 9.16 6.66
CA ASP A 44 -1.01 9.21 7.79
C ASP A 44 -0.24 9.59 9.06
N ALA A 45 -0.60 10.69 9.70
CA ALA A 45 0.10 11.23 10.87
C ALA A 45 -0.79 11.31 12.11
N VAL A 46 -1.91 10.58 12.11
CA VAL A 46 -2.88 10.51 13.22
C VAL A 46 -2.23 10.06 14.54
N SER A 47 -1.16 9.27 14.46
CA SER A 47 -0.36 8.85 15.62
C SER A 47 1.09 9.33 15.52
N ARG A 48 1.71 9.63 16.66
CA ARG A 48 3.09 10.11 16.77
C ARG A 48 3.83 9.44 17.92
N ASP A 49 5.14 9.27 17.78
CA ASP A 49 6.01 8.84 18.87
C ASP A 49 6.34 9.99 19.85
N ALA A 50 7.11 9.68 20.89
CA ALA A 50 7.51 10.65 21.91
C ALA A 50 8.34 11.83 21.38
N ASP A 51 9.00 11.65 20.23
CA ASP A 51 9.78 12.68 19.53
C ASP A 51 8.94 13.46 18.51
N GLY A 52 7.64 13.15 18.41
CA GLY A 52 6.69 13.79 17.50
C GLY A 52 6.73 13.27 16.05
N ASN A 53 7.50 12.21 15.77
CA ASN A 53 7.53 11.63 14.42
C ASN A 53 6.25 10.81 14.18
N PRO A 54 5.67 10.85 12.97
CA PRO A 54 4.46 10.10 12.68
C PRO A 54 4.71 8.58 12.74
N ILE A 55 3.75 7.87 13.31
CA ILE A 55 3.63 6.40 13.26
C ILE A 55 2.47 6.11 12.31
N PRO A 56 2.73 6.05 11.00
CA PRO A 56 1.66 5.97 10.02
C PRO A 56 0.93 4.65 10.10
N ARG A 57 -0.39 4.64 9.88
CA ARG A 57 -1.12 3.41 9.52
C ARG A 57 -0.89 3.05 8.05
N TRP A 58 -0.68 4.07 7.21
CA TRP A 58 -0.40 3.91 5.79
C TRP A 58 0.46 5.05 5.24
N VAL A 59 1.16 4.76 4.14
CA VAL A 59 1.88 5.72 3.31
C VAL A 59 1.54 5.44 1.85
N ILE A 60 1.07 6.46 1.12
CA ILE A 60 0.77 6.38 -0.32
C ILE A 60 1.90 7.09 -1.06
N GLY A 61 2.62 6.41 -1.94
CA GLY A 61 3.60 7.00 -2.83
C GLY A 61 3.16 6.91 -4.28
N GLY A 62 3.26 8.02 -5.01
CA GLY A 62 3.06 8.07 -6.46
C GLY A 62 4.26 8.70 -7.15
N GLY A 63 4.60 8.22 -8.34
CA GLY A 63 5.67 8.79 -9.17
C GLY A 63 5.19 9.29 -10.53
N ALA A 64 6.11 9.86 -11.32
CA ALA A 64 5.86 10.40 -12.67
C ALA A 64 5.13 9.43 -13.63
N SER A 65 5.28 8.12 -13.43
CA SER A 65 4.61 7.10 -14.26
C SER A 65 3.11 6.96 -13.99
N GLY A 66 2.58 7.66 -12.98
CA GLY A 66 1.20 7.57 -12.55
C GLY A 66 0.88 6.36 -11.68
N ARG A 67 1.81 5.39 -11.56
CA ARG A 67 1.71 4.23 -10.66
C ARG A 67 1.68 4.68 -9.21
N ILE A 68 0.93 3.94 -8.40
CA ILE A 68 0.80 4.20 -6.96
C ILE A 68 1.21 2.95 -6.19
N ARG A 69 1.97 3.15 -5.11
CA ARG A 69 2.24 2.14 -4.09
C ARG A 69 1.67 2.61 -2.77
N VAL A 70 0.91 1.76 -2.12
CA VAL A 70 0.45 1.99 -0.74
C VAL A 70 1.16 0.98 0.17
N ARG A 71 1.75 1.48 1.25
CA ARG A 71 2.32 0.67 2.33
C ARG A 71 1.46 0.82 3.56
N PHE A 72 1.13 -0.28 4.21
CA PHE A 72 0.35 -0.34 5.45
C PHE A 72 1.23 -0.83 6.58
N PHE A 73 1.09 -0.22 7.75
CA PHE A 73 1.99 -0.46 8.87
C PHE A 73 1.26 -0.97 10.12
N THR A 74 1.96 -1.80 10.88
CA THR A 74 1.49 -2.29 12.18
C THR A 74 1.59 -1.17 13.21
N PRO A 75 0.95 -1.29 14.40
CA PRO A 75 1.17 -0.35 15.51
C PRO A 75 2.65 -0.15 15.87
N GLY A 76 3.47 -1.20 15.82
CA GLY A 76 4.92 -1.13 16.00
C GLY A 76 5.67 -0.43 14.86
N GLY A 77 5.03 -0.21 13.72
CA GLY A 77 5.57 0.47 12.54
C GLY A 77 6.30 -0.44 11.55
N SER A 78 5.98 -1.74 11.55
CA SER A 78 6.44 -2.69 10.54
C SER A 78 5.53 -2.61 9.32
N ASN A 79 6.05 -2.67 8.09
CA ASN A 79 5.21 -2.75 6.89
C ASN A 79 4.61 -4.15 6.79
N TRP A 80 3.31 -4.30 7.07
CA TRP A 80 2.62 -5.60 6.98
C TRP A 80 1.94 -5.82 5.64
N ARG A 81 1.72 -4.77 4.85
CA ARG A 81 1.14 -4.92 3.51
C ARG A 81 1.59 -3.83 2.55
N THR A 82 1.90 -4.22 1.33
CA THR A 82 2.14 -3.30 0.21
C THR A 82 1.16 -3.62 -0.90
N THR A 83 0.51 -2.60 -1.44
CA THR A 83 -0.40 -2.71 -2.58
C THR A 83 0.10 -1.79 -3.69
N ASP A 84 0.43 -2.37 -4.85
CA ASP A 84 0.80 -1.57 -6.02
C ASP A 84 -0.35 -1.53 -7.02
N TYR A 85 -0.58 -0.32 -7.51
CA TYR A 85 -1.54 0.00 -8.56
C TYR A 85 -0.77 0.37 -9.84
N ASP A 86 -1.04 -0.35 -10.92
CA ASP A 86 -0.60 0.04 -12.26
C ASP A 86 -1.64 0.94 -12.92
N VAL A 87 -1.26 1.68 -13.95
CA VAL A 87 -2.17 2.53 -14.73
C VAL A 87 -2.56 1.81 -16.01
N ILE A 88 -3.86 1.56 -16.19
CA ILE A 88 -4.44 0.98 -17.42
C ILE A 88 -5.59 1.88 -17.85
N ASP A 89 -5.49 2.43 -19.07
CA ASP A 89 -6.50 3.32 -19.66
C ASP A 89 -6.94 4.48 -18.74
N GLY A 90 -5.97 5.05 -18.00
CA GLY A 90 -6.18 6.18 -17.10
C GLY A 90 -6.77 5.82 -15.73
N ARG A 91 -7.03 4.53 -15.47
CA ARG A 91 -7.51 4.02 -14.18
C ARG A 91 -6.41 3.23 -13.47
N LEU A 92 -6.53 3.11 -12.15
CA LEU A 92 -5.64 2.34 -11.31
C LEU A 92 -6.12 0.88 -11.24
N TRP A 93 -5.21 -0.04 -11.53
CA TRP A 93 -5.43 -1.49 -11.40
C TRP A 93 -4.58 -2.03 -10.26
N ARG A 94 -5.23 -2.57 -9.21
CA ARG A 94 -4.54 -3.27 -8.11
C ARG A 94 -3.94 -4.57 -8.65
N TRP A 95 -2.66 -4.53 -9.04
CA TRP A 95 -2.04 -5.62 -9.79
C TRP A 95 -1.23 -6.57 -8.91
N ILE A 96 -0.62 -6.07 -7.83
CA ILE A 96 0.19 -6.86 -6.91
C ILE A 96 -0.03 -6.43 -5.46
N CYS A 97 -0.11 -7.41 -4.57
CA CYS A 97 -0.06 -7.21 -3.13
C CYS A 97 0.99 -8.10 -2.48
N TRP A 98 1.69 -7.53 -1.52
CA TRP A 98 2.59 -8.23 -0.63
C TRP A 98 2.02 -8.12 0.78
N THR A 99 1.91 -9.24 1.49
CA THR A 99 1.54 -9.26 2.91
C THR A 99 2.67 -9.90 3.70
N TYR A 100 3.12 -9.22 4.74
CA TYR A 100 4.19 -9.66 5.64
C TYR A 100 3.58 -9.98 7.00
N VAL A 101 3.76 -11.21 7.44
CA VAL A 101 3.30 -11.66 8.76
C VAL A 101 4.47 -11.62 9.72
N TYR A 102 4.26 -11.02 10.89
CA TYR A 102 5.24 -10.88 11.96
C TYR A 102 4.81 -11.65 13.21
N PRO A 103 5.73 -11.97 14.13
CA PRO A 103 5.40 -12.65 15.39
C PRO A 103 4.37 -11.92 16.24
N ASP A 104 4.41 -10.58 16.23
CA ASP A 104 3.45 -9.70 16.88
C ASP A 104 3.31 -8.38 16.08
N GLN A 105 2.38 -7.51 16.52
CA GLN A 105 2.03 -6.27 15.84
C GLN A 105 2.63 -5.02 16.50
N ASP A 106 3.10 -5.13 17.74
CA ASP A 106 3.54 -4.00 18.58
C ASP A 106 5.05 -3.74 18.46
N THR A 107 5.81 -4.77 18.08
CA THR A 107 7.24 -4.70 17.83
C THR A 107 7.51 -4.27 16.39
N ARG A 108 8.56 -3.45 16.22
CA ARG A 108 9.06 -3.08 14.90
C ARG A 108 9.99 -4.16 14.34
N TYR A 109 9.71 -4.60 13.12
CA TYR A 109 10.46 -5.58 12.36
C TYR A 109 10.83 -5.06 10.98
N ASP A 110 11.95 -5.54 10.46
CA ASP A 110 12.32 -5.43 9.04
C ASP A 110 11.52 -6.44 8.19
N LEU A 111 11.34 -6.18 6.89
CA LEU A 111 10.65 -7.09 5.96
C LEU A 111 11.30 -8.48 5.97
N THR A 112 12.62 -8.55 6.09
CA THR A 112 13.39 -9.80 6.15
C THR A 112 13.14 -10.63 7.40
N GLN A 113 12.50 -10.04 8.43
CA GLN A 113 12.15 -10.70 9.68
C GLN A 113 10.71 -11.23 9.68
N ALA A 114 9.96 -11.06 8.59
CA ALA A 114 8.65 -11.67 8.43
C ALA A 114 8.74 -13.20 8.57
N THR A 115 7.78 -13.79 9.26
CA THR A 115 7.66 -15.26 9.40
C THR A 115 7.00 -15.89 8.18
N ARG A 116 6.20 -15.11 7.45
CA ARG A 116 5.56 -15.48 6.20
C ARG A 116 5.40 -14.27 5.30
N VAL A 117 5.64 -14.47 4.00
CA VAL A 117 5.37 -13.49 2.96
C VAL A 117 4.34 -14.05 1.99
N ILE A 118 3.28 -13.29 1.74
CA ILE A 118 2.22 -13.64 0.79
C ILE A 118 2.32 -12.66 -0.37
N ARG A 119 2.42 -13.17 -1.59
CA ARG A 119 2.44 -12.36 -2.80
C ARG A 119 1.26 -12.74 -3.67
N GLU A 120 0.42 -11.75 -3.95
CA GLU A 120 -0.79 -11.89 -4.74
C GLU A 120 -0.63 -11.07 -6.01
N GLU A 121 -0.77 -11.68 -7.18
CA GLU A 121 -0.71 -10.99 -8.48
C GLU A 121 -1.95 -11.31 -9.29
N PHE A 122 -2.61 -10.28 -9.81
CA PHE A 122 -3.83 -10.43 -10.57
C PHE A 122 -3.83 -9.52 -11.80
N ARG A 123 -4.39 -10.04 -12.89
CA ARG A 123 -4.55 -9.33 -14.16
C ARG A 123 -6.03 -9.03 -14.42
N PRO A 124 -6.34 -8.01 -15.25
CA PRO A 124 -7.71 -7.70 -15.64
C PRO A 124 -8.44 -8.85 -16.36
N ASP A 125 -7.71 -9.77 -16.96
CA ASP A 125 -8.27 -10.96 -17.63
C ASP A 125 -8.69 -12.08 -16.65
N ARG A 126 -8.75 -11.76 -15.35
CA ARG A 126 -9.12 -12.67 -14.25
C ARG A 126 -8.12 -13.80 -14.02
N THR A 127 -6.95 -13.76 -14.65
CA THR A 127 -5.83 -14.64 -14.31
C THR A 127 -4.99 -14.05 -13.18
N GLY A 128 -4.35 -14.93 -12.41
CA GLY A 128 -3.48 -14.49 -11.33
C GLY A 128 -2.70 -15.62 -10.68
N SER A 129 -1.91 -15.26 -9.67
CA SER A 129 -1.26 -16.23 -8.80
C SER A 129 -1.15 -15.73 -7.37
N VAL A 130 -1.19 -16.66 -6.44
CA VAL A 130 -0.89 -16.41 -5.03
C VAL A 130 0.31 -17.27 -4.65
N GLN A 131 1.32 -16.65 -4.07
CA GLN A 131 2.52 -17.30 -3.56
C GLN A 131 2.59 -17.11 -2.04
N PHE A 132 2.93 -18.16 -1.33
CA PHE A 132 3.20 -18.14 0.11
C PHE A 132 4.64 -18.62 0.31
N ASP A 133 5.47 -17.75 0.84
CA ASP A 133 6.85 -18.04 1.21
C ASP A 133 6.93 -18.09 2.74
N GLU A 134 7.15 -19.29 3.27
CA GLU A 134 7.36 -19.52 4.69
C GLU A 134 8.84 -19.47 5.02
N ARG A 135 9.18 -18.97 6.22
CA ARG A 135 10.58 -18.78 6.62
C ARG A 135 11.41 -20.07 6.68
N ASP A 136 10.75 -21.23 6.75
CA ASP A 136 11.39 -22.55 6.68
C ASP A 136 11.81 -22.95 5.24
N GLY A 137 11.53 -22.10 4.25
CA GLY A 137 11.85 -22.30 2.84
C GLY A 137 10.74 -22.99 2.04
N LEU A 138 9.56 -23.21 2.64
CA LEU A 138 8.43 -23.80 1.94
C LEU A 138 7.74 -22.73 1.07
N LEU A 139 7.78 -22.96 -0.25
CA LEU A 139 7.10 -22.11 -1.23
C LEU A 139 5.85 -22.83 -1.76
N HIS A 140 4.68 -22.27 -1.47
CA HIS A 140 3.43 -22.65 -2.11
C HIS A 140 3.07 -21.65 -3.20
N LYS A 141 2.66 -22.13 -4.37
CA LYS A 141 2.14 -21.29 -5.44
C LYS A 141 0.84 -21.88 -5.99
N ALA A 142 -0.20 -21.05 -6.03
CA ALA A 142 -1.45 -21.33 -6.70
C ALA A 142 -1.59 -20.43 -7.93
N THR A 143 -2.04 -20.98 -9.05
CA THR A 143 -2.44 -20.22 -10.24
C THR A 143 -3.96 -20.20 -10.31
N ILE A 144 -4.53 -19.04 -10.63
CA ILE A 144 -5.97 -18.83 -10.71
C ILE A 144 -6.30 -18.36 -12.12
N THR A 145 -7.36 -18.92 -12.72
CA THR A 145 -7.78 -18.61 -14.09
C THR A 145 -9.11 -17.87 -14.19
N ASP A 146 -9.85 -17.75 -13.08
CA ASP A 146 -11.12 -17.02 -13.01
C ASP A 146 -11.26 -16.31 -11.66
N ALA A 147 -10.32 -15.43 -11.36
CA ALA A 147 -10.29 -14.66 -10.13
C ALA A 147 -11.43 -13.60 -10.11
N PRO A 148 -12.13 -13.41 -8.99
CA PRO A 148 -13.14 -12.36 -8.83
C PRO A 148 -12.48 -10.99 -8.59
N VAL A 149 -11.90 -10.40 -9.64
CA VAL A 149 -11.05 -9.20 -9.57
C VAL A 149 -11.72 -7.93 -10.10
N ASP A 150 -13.02 -7.99 -10.40
CA ASP A 150 -13.75 -6.86 -11.00
C ASP A 150 -13.73 -5.60 -10.10
N GLY A 151 -13.60 -5.79 -8.77
CA GLY A 151 -13.48 -4.70 -7.79
C GLY A 151 -12.10 -4.04 -7.72
N PHE A 152 -11.06 -4.58 -8.38
CA PHE A 152 -9.67 -4.08 -8.24
C PHE A 152 -9.40 -2.80 -9.02
N TRP A 153 -10.37 -2.35 -9.81
CA TRP A 153 -10.34 -1.07 -10.50
C TRP A 153 -10.61 0.08 -9.54
N LEU A 154 -9.77 1.09 -9.59
CA LEU A 154 -9.92 2.33 -8.84
C LEU A 154 -9.72 3.52 -9.79
N ASP A 155 -10.61 4.50 -9.73
CA ASP A 155 -10.35 5.77 -10.42
C ASP A 155 -9.28 6.55 -9.65
N ARG A 156 -8.40 7.27 -10.36
CA ARG A 156 -7.38 8.07 -9.69
C ARG A 156 -8.07 9.09 -8.79
N PRO A 157 -7.80 9.09 -7.47
CA PRO A 157 -8.52 9.96 -6.55
C PRO A 157 -8.21 11.44 -6.79
N ALA A 158 -9.12 12.32 -6.38
CA ALA A 158 -8.78 13.73 -6.25
C ALA A 158 -7.75 13.94 -5.14
N PHE A 159 -7.00 15.05 -5.19
CA PHE A 159 -6.11 15.40 -4.10
C PHE A 159 -6.91 15.51 -2.78
N GLY A 160 -6.44 14.81 -1.74
CA GLY A 160 -7.12 14.73 -0.44
C GLY A 160 -8.09 13.56 -0.29
N ASP A 161 -8.49 12.89 -1.36
CA ASP A 161 -9.41 11.74 -1.32
C ASP A 161 -8.65 10.40 -1.23
N TRP A 162 -8.00 10.19 -0.10
CA TRP A 162 -7.10 9.04 0.09
C TRP A 162 -7.82 7.77 0.54
N THR A 163 -9.10 7.83 0.90
CA THR A 163 -9.82 6.76 1.62
C THR A 163 -9.77 5.41 0.91
N ASN A 164 -9.99 5.36 -0.41
CA ASN A 164 -9.97 4.10 -1.15
C ASN A 164 -8.56 3.51 -1.27
N LEU A 165 -7.53 4.35 -1.44
CA LEU A 165 -6.13 3.90 -1.42
C LEU A 165 -5.70 3.46 -0.02
N ALA A 166 -6.21 4.11 1.02
CA ALA A 166 -5.95 3.81 2.42
C ALA A 166 -6.73 2.59 2.95
N ASN A 167 -7.53 1.93 2.11
CA ASN A 167 -8.21 0.68 2.46
C ASN A 167 -7.40 -0.54 1.99
N PRO A 168 -6.79 -1.33 2.90
CA PRO A 168 -5.98 -2.50 2.51
C PRO A 168 -6.79 -3.62 1.82
N ASP A 169 -8.11 -3.58 1.96
CA ASP A 169 -9.07 -4.54 1.41
C ASP A 169 -9.91 -3.93 0.27
N TYR A 170 -9.46 -2.80 -0.30
CA TYR A 170 -10.15 -2.18 -1.44
C TYR A 170 -10.35 -3.18 -2.58
N GLY A 171 -11.61 -3.34 -2.99
CA GLY A 171 -11.99 -4.19 -4.11
C GLY A 171 -11.85 -5.68 -3.85
N VAL A 172 -11.47 -6.09 -2.63
CA VAL A 172 -11.35 -7.51 -2.29
C VAL A 172 -12.76 -8.13 -2.22
N PRO A 173 -13.02 -9.19 -3.00
CA PRO A 173 -14.29 -9.89 -3.01
C PRO A 173 -14.59 -10.51 -1.65
N THR A 174 -15.86 -10.53 -1.29
CA THR A 174 -16.35 -11.22 -0.09
C THR A 174 -16.58 -12.70 -0.35
N ASP A 175 -16.80 -13.50 0.69
CA ASP A 175 -17.08 -14.94 0.57
C ASP A 175 -18.26 -15.26 -0.38
N ALA A 176 -19.19 -14.31 -0.57
CA ALA A 176 -20.31 -14.46 -1.48
C ALA A 176 -19.94 -14.35 -2.98
N ASP A 177 -18.78 -13.76 -3.28
CA ASP A 177 -18.32 -13.46 -4.64
C ASP A 177 -17.42 -14.57 -5.21
N TRP A 178 -17.00 -15.52 -4.37
CA TRP A 178 -16.19 -16.66 -4.81
C TRP A 178 -17.08 -17.74 -5.44
N PRO A 179 -16.70 -18.29 -6.61
CA PRO A 179 -17.38 -19.45 -7.15
C PRO A 179 -17.27 -20.61 -6.17
N THR A 180 -18.40 -21.17 -5.75
CA THR A 180 -18.43 -22.37 -4.91
C THR A 180 -17.66 -23.50 -5.60
N PRO A 181 -16.76 -24.21 -4.88
CA PRO A 181 -16.09 -25.36 -5.45
C PRO A 181 -17.14 -26.39 -5.89
N SER A 182 -17.08 -26.75 -7.17
CA SER A 182 -17.93 -27.78 -7.81
C SER A 182 -17.59 -29.18 -7.32
#